data_AF-K0BHD3-F1
#
_entry.id   AF-K0BHD3-F1
#
_cell.length_a   1.000
_cell.length_b   1.000
_cell.length_c   1.000
_cell.angle_alpha   90.00
_cell.angle_beta   90.00
_cell.angle_gamma   90.00
#
_symmetry.space_group_name_H-M   'P 1'
#
loop_
_entity.id
_entity.type
_entity.pdbx_description
1 polymer ?
#
loop_
_entity_poly.entity_id
_entity_poly.type
_entity_poly.pdbx_seq_one_letter_code
_entity_poly.pdbx_strand_id
1 'polypeptide(L)' 'MKLCNICHKISATNEDHLDCIQRRNIELGDEDFKNRIPEKLNLSNTENLSLEVKAILEHLSKNKDSEE' A
#
# COMPACT_ATOMS: atom_id res chain seq x y z
N MET A 1 13.22 20.07 -19.49
CA MET A 1 13.64 19.13 -18.44
C MET A 1 13.48 19.84 -17.12
N LYS A 2 12.63 19.32 -16.25
CA LYS A 2 12.43 19.85 -14.91
C LYS A 2 12.78 18.78 -13.89
N LEU A 3 13.01 19.17 -12.64
CA LEU A 3 13.06 18.20 -11.56
C LEU A 3 11.62 17.77 -11.25
N CYS A 4 11.43 16.47 -11.05
CA CYS A 4 10.16 15.97 -10.56
C CYS A 4 9.96 16.45 -9.11
N ASN A 5 8.81 17.05 -8.81
CA ASN A 5 8.49 17.59 -7.49
C ASN A 5 8.25 16.52 -6.42
N ILE A 6 8.22 15.24 -6.81
CA ILE A 6 7.90 14.11 -5.94
C ILE A 6 9.15 13.32 -5.58
N CYS A 7 10.02 13.05 -6.56
CA CYS A 7 11.26 12.28 -6.34
C CYS A 7 12.54 13.11 -6.48
N HIS A 8 12.44 14.39 -6.86
CA HIS A 8 13.55 15.31 -7.11
C HIS A 8 14.59 14.80 -8.12
N LYS A 9 14.20 13.88 -9.01
CA LYS A 9 15.02 13.43 -10.14
C LYS A 9 14.62 14.17 -11.41
N ILE A 10 15.56 14.26 -12.36
CA ILE A 10 15.32 14.93 -13.64
C ILE A 10 14.23 14.16 -14.40
N SER A 11 13.21 14.89 -14.83
CA SER A 11 12.22 14.39 -15.75
C SER A 11 12.60 14.77 -17.18
N ALA A 12 12.61 13.76 -18.05
CA ALA A 12 12.83 13.94 -19.48
C ALA A 12 11.66 14.71 -20.13
N THR A 13 10.47 14.59 -19.55
CA THR A 13 9.30 15.42 -19.89
C THR A 13 9.29 16.67 -19.03
N ASN A 14 8.55 17.71 -19.43
CA ASN A 14 8.35 18.88 -18.57
C ASN A 14 7.30 18.61 -17.47
N GLU A 15 7.10 17.35 -17.11
CA GLU A 15 6.06 16.82 -16.22
C GLU A 15 6.67 15.94 -15.13
N ASP A 16 5.91 15.70 -14.06
CA ASP A 16 6.32 14.74 -13.02
C ASP A 16 6.25 13.32 -13.57
N HIS A 17 7.04 12.39 -13.02
CA HIS A 17 7.01 11.01 -13.52
C HIS A 17 5.63 10.39 -13.28
N LEU A 18 5.14 9.63 -14.27
CA LEU A 18 3.86 8.93 -14.18
C LEU A 18 3.77 8.09 -12.89
N ASP A 19 4.84 7.33 -12.59
CA ASP A 19 4.93 6.50 -11.39
C ASP A 19 4.90 7.33 -10.10
N CYS A 20 5.55 8.50 -10.12
CA CYS A 20 5.54 9.41 -8.97
C CYS A 20 4.15 10.00 -8.73
N ILE A 21 3.46 10.41 -9.80
CA ILE A 21 2.08 10.94 -9.74
C ILE A 21 1.13 9.86 -9.19
N GLN A 22 1.20 8.63 -9.73
CA GLN A 22 0.36 7.53 -9.25
C GLN A 22 0.64 7.19 -7.80
N ARG A 23 1.92 7.08 -7.40
CA ARG A 23 2.29 6.83 -6.00
C ARG A 23 1.77 7.92 -5.07
N ARG A 24 1.94 9.19 -5.46
CA ARG A 24 1.43 10.33 -4.67
C ARG A 24 -0.10 10.35 -4.59
N ASN A 25 -0.79 9.93 -5.65
CA ASN A 25 -2.24 9.77 -5.63
C ASN A 25 -2.68 8.61 -4.71
N ILE A 26 -1.91 7.52 -4.62
CA ILE A 26 -2.19 6.42 -3.66
C ILE A 26 -1.92 6.88 -2.22
N GLU A 27 -0.82 7.61 -2.00
CA GLU A 27 -0.44 8.12 -0.68
C GLU A 27 -1.41 9.19 -0.15
N LEU A 28 -1.86 10.11 -1.00
CA LEU A 28 -2.74 11.24 -0.64
C LEU A 28 -4.22 10.94 -0.84
N GLY A 29 -4.56 10.04 -1.76
CA GLY A 29 -5.92 9.95 -2.28
C GLY A 29 -6.90 9.29 -1.34
N ASP A 30 -6.48 8.57 -0.30
CA ASP A 30 -7.40 7.59 0.22
C ASP A 30 -7.14 7.08 1.65
N GLU A 31 -7.17 8.01 2.60
CA GLU A 31 -7.53 7.67 3.99
C GLU A 31 -8.89 6.93 4.03
N ASP A 32 -9.85 7.33 3.20
CA ASP A 32 -11.16 6.67 3.11
C ASP A 32 -11.10 5.27 2.49
N PHE A 33 -10.21 4.98 1.53
CA PHE A 33 -10.01 3.62 1.03
C PHE A 33 -9.20 2.82 2.00
N LYS A 34 -8.15 3.35 2.65
CA LYS A 34 -7.50 2.66 3.77
C LYS A 34 -8.52 2.24 4.83
N ASN A 35 -9.51 3.10 5.14
CA ASN A 35 -10.62 2.77 6.05
C ASN A 35 -11.63 1.78 5.46
N ARG A 36 -11.82 1.74 4.14
CA ARG A 36 -12.69 0.78 3.42
C ARG A 36 -11.98 -0.52 3.02
N ILE A 37 -10.64 -0.63 3.13
CA ILE A 37 -9.89 -1.87 2.87
C ILE A 37 -10.32 -2.96 3.86
N PRO A 38 -10.38 -2.73 5.19
CA PRO A 38 -10.91 -3.71 6.15
C PRO A 38 -12.36 -4.12 5.86
N GLU A 39 -13.15 -3.24 5.27
CA GLU A 39 -14.55 -3.50 4.93
C GLU A 39 -14.68 -4.32 3.63
N LYS A 40 -13.72 -4.17 2.69
CA LYS A 40 -13.68 -4.90 1.41
C LYS A 40 -12.88 -6.19 1.45
N LEU A 41 -11.88 -6.30 2.32
CA LEU A 41 -11.32 -7.60 2.69
C LEU A 41 -12.20 -8.15 3.81
N ASN A 42 -13.03 -9.15 3.51
CA ASN A 42 -13.75 -9.95 4.53
C ASN A 42 -12.76 -10.74 5.41
N LEU A 43 -11.91 -10.05 6.18
CA LEU A 43 -10.99 -10.63 7.16
C LEU A 43 -11.75 -11.25 8.35
N SER A 44 -13.05 -10.96 8.48
CA SER A 44 -13.96 -11.64 9.41
C SER A 44 -14.22 -13.10 9.02
N ASN A 45 -14.06 -13.47 7.75
CA ASN A 45 -14.26 -14.84 7.25
C ASN A 45 -12.90 -15.45 6.84
N THR A 46 -12.04 -15.67 7.83
CA THR A 46 -10.76 -16.36 7.63
C THR A 46 -10.92 -17.86 7.36
N GLU A 47 -12.12 -18.41 7.55
CA GLU A 47 -12.39 -19.84 7.41
C GLU A 47 -12.09 -20.35 5.99
N ASN A 48 -12.38 -19.52 4.97
CA ASN A 48 -12.19 -19.84 3.54
C ASN A 48 -10.80 -19.46 2.98
N LEU A 49 -9.86 -19.01 3.82
CA LEU A 49 -8.50 -18.72 3.36
C LEU A 49 -7.71 -20.03 3.18
N SER A 50 -6.99 -20.15 2.05
CA SER A 50 -6.04 -21.23 1.83
C SER A 50 -5.01 -21.31 2.96
N LEU A 51 -4.55 -22.53 3.29
CA LEU A 51 -3.59 -22.77 4.38
C LEU A 51 -2.33 -21.91 4.28
N GLU A 52 -1.84 -21.67 3.07
CA GLU A 52 -0.67 -20.84 2.78
C GLU A 52 -0.89 -19.37 3.20
N VAL A 53 -2.08 -18.83 2.90
CA VAL A 53 -2.46 -17.46 3.28
C VAL A 53 -2.62 -17.34 4.79
N LYS A 54 -3.19 -18.37 5.45
CA LYS A 54 -3.29 -18.43 6.92
C LYS A 54 -1.92 -18.41 7.59
N ALA A 55 -0.97 -19.21 7.08
CA ALA A 55 0.38 -19.27 7.61
C ALA A 55 1.11 -17.92 7.48
N ILE A 56 0.98 -17.24 6.34
CA ILE A 56 1.55 -15.91 6.12
C ILE A 56 0.95 -14.90 7.10
N LEU A 57 -0.37 -14.88 7.27
CA LEU A 57 -1.05 -13.98 8.21
C LEU A 57 -0.63 -14.24 9.67
N GLU A 58 -0.47 -15.49 10.06
CA GLU A 58 0.01 -15.86 11.40
C GLU A 58 1.46 -15.39 11.63
N HIS A 59 2.35 -15.56 10.65
CA HIS A 59 3.73 -15.09 10.73
C HIS A 59 3.82 -13.56 10.83
N LEU A 60 3.03 -12.84 10.03
CA LEU A 60 3.00 -11.38 10.06
C LEU A 60 2.42 -10.84 11.37
N SER A 61 1.43 -11.52 11.95
CA SER A 61 0.82 -11.13 13.23
C SER A 61 1.78 -11.35 14.40
N LYS A 62 2.49 -12.49 14.43
CA LYS A 62 3.50 -12.77 15.46
C LYS A 62 4.62 -11.73 15.50
N ASN A 63 5.06 -11.26 14.34
CA ASN A 63 6.12 -10.25 14.26
C ASN A 63 5.68 -8.86 14.74
N LYS A 64 4.37 -8.56 14.68
CA LYS A 64 3.83 -7.27 15.12
C LYS A 64 3.79 -7.14 16.65
N ASP A 65 3.65 -8.26 17.36
CA ASP A 65 3.73 -8.32 18.82
C ASP A 65 5.17 -8.52 19.33
N SER A 66 6.15 -8.64 18.42
CA SER A 66 7.58 -8.83 18.73
C SER A 66 8.38 -7.54 18.70
N GLU A 67 7.76 -6.40 18.37
CA GLU A 67 8.34 -5.06 18.51
C GLU A 67 7.97 -4.50 19.89
N GLU A 68 8.57 -5.09 20.95
CA GLU A 68 8.66 -4.51 22.29
C GLU A 68 10.14 -4.35 22.68
#